data_AF-A0A8I1DSS6-F1
#
_entry.id   AF-A0A8I1DSS6-F1
#
_cell.length_a   1.000
_cell.length_b   1.000
_cell.length_c   1.000
_cell.angle_alpha   90.00
_cell.angle_beta   90.00
_cell.angle_gamma   90.00
#
_symmetry.space_group_name_H-M   'P 1'
#
loop_
_entity.id
_entity.type
_entity.pdbx_description
1 polymer ?
#
loop_
_entity_poly.entity_id
_entity_poly.type
_entity_poly.pdbx_seq_one_letter_code
_entity_poly.pdbx_strand_id
1 'polypeptide(L)' 'MSAIESVLHETRQFAPPAALEQAATISGMPAYRALVAEAERD' A
#
# COMPACT_ATOMS: atom_id res chain seq x y z
N MET A 1 4.37 -28.12 -16.44
CA MET A 1 2.94 -27.82 -16.63
C MET A 1 2.55 -26.81 -15.56
N SER A 2 2.35 -25.55 -15.93
CA SER A 2 1.82 -24.54 -15.01
C SER A 2 0.33 -24.45 -15.28
N ALA A 3 -0.49 -24.94 -14.34
CA ALA A 3 -1.93 -24.81 -14.43
C ALA A 3 -2.28 -23.32 -14.28
N ILE A 4 -3.05 -22.76 -15.21
CA ILE A 4 -3.55 -21.40 -15.05
C ILE A 4 -4.63 -21.45 -13.96
N GLU A 5 -4.32 -20.90 -12.80
CA GLU A 5 -5.29 -20.67 -11.73
C GLU A 5 -5.94 -19.30 -11.94
N SER A 6 -7.24 -19.29 -12.26
CA SER A 6 -8.02 -18.06 -12.32
C SER A 6 -8.72 -17.86 -10.99
N VAL A 7 -8.21 -16.93 -10.19
CA VAL A 7 -8.84 -16.49 -8.93
C VAL A 7 -9.56 -15.15 -9.15
N LEU A 8 -10.71 -14.99 -8.50
CA LEU A 8 -11.49 -13.75 -8.57
C LEU A 8 -10.72 -12.64 -7.82
N HIS A 9 -10.37 -11.57 -8.53
CA HIS A 9 -9.70 -10.41 -7.94
C HIS A 9 -10.74 -9.33 -7.65
N GLU A 10 -10.81 -8.91 -6.40
CA GLU A 10 -11.59 -7.75 -5.99
C GLU A 10 -10.72 -6.49 -6.10
N THR A 11 -11.26 -5.43 -6.72
CA THR A 11 -10.52 -4.18 -6.98
C THR A 11 -11.04 -2.99 -6.17
N ARG A 12 -12.15 -3.16 -5.44
CA ARG A 12 -12.68 -2.12 -4.55
C ARG A 12 -11.67 -1.80 -3.45
N GLN A 13 -11.33 -0.52 -3.35
CA GLN A 13 -10.50 0.03 -2.29
C GLN A 13 -11.31 1.04 -1.49
N PHE A 14 -11.22 0.94 -0.17
CA PHE A 14 -11.81 1.91 0.75
C PHE A 14 -10.70 2.79 1.30
N ALA A 15 -10.70 4.05 0.88
CA ALA A 15 -9.75 5.02 1.40
C ALA A 15 -10.02 5.27 2.90
N PRO A 16 -8.98 5.53 3.70
CA PRO A 16 -9.17 5.93 5.07
C PRO A 16 -9.96 7.26 5.15
N PRO A 17 -10.72 7.49 6.23
CA PRO A 17 -11.37 8.78 6.45
C PRO A 17 -10.34 9.91 6.54
N ALA A 18 -10.69 11.10 6.04
CA ALA A 18 -9.77 12.25 5.97
C ALA A 18 -9.12 12.62 7.31
N ALA A 19 -9.83 12.45 8.43
CA ALA A 19 -9.29 12.70 9.77
C ALA A 19 -8.15 11.72 10.13
N LEU A 20 -8.27 10.46 9.71
CA LEU A 20 -7.24 9.44 9.92
C LEU A 20 -6.02 9.72 9.03
N GLU A 21 -6.25 10.13 7.77
CA GLU A 21 -5.18 10.50 6.85
C GLU A 21 -4.34 11.66 7.37
N GLN A 22 -4.98 12.68 7.95
CA GLN A 22 -4.29 13.86 8.50
C GLN A 22 -3.48 13.54 9.76
N ALA A 23 -3.95 12.59 10.58
CA ALA A 23 -3.27 12.18 11.80
C ALA A 23 -2.22 11.08 11.58
N ALA A 24 -2.04 10.62 10.33
CA ALA A 24 -1.15 9.51 10.04
C ALA A 24 0.33 9.90 10.22
N THR A 25 1.08 9.07 10.93
CA THR A 25 2.55 9.22 11.09
C THR A 25 3.29 9.21 9.76
N ILE A 26 2.74 8.51 8.76
CA ILE A 26 3.27 8.47 7.40
C ILE A 26 2.17 8.95 6.47
N SER A 27 2.47 9.96 5.65
CA SER A 27 1.52 10.63 4.74
C SER A 27 1.14 9.78 3.52
N GLY A 28 0.71 8.54 3.76
CA GLY A 28 0.28 7.59 2.76
C GLY A 28 1.39 6.71 2.19
N MET A 29 0.98 5.85 1.25
CA MET A 29 1.85 4.83 0.66
C MET A 29 3.08 5.39 -0.08
N PRO A 30 3.03 6.56 -0.76
CA PRO A 30 4.24 7.12 -1.38
C PRO A 30 5.33 7.45 -0.35
N ALA A 31 4.96 8.08 0.76
CA ALA A 31 5.88 8.42 1.85
C ALA A 31 6.45 7.15 2.52
N TYR A 32 5.60 6.13 2.71
CA TYR A 32 6.04 4.84 3.22
C TYR A 32 7.09 4.18 2.31
N ARG A 33 6.84 4.15 1.00
CA ARG A 33 7.78 3.54 0.04
C ARG A 33 9.13 4.27 0.01
N ALA A 34 9.13 5.60 0.13
CA ALA A 34 10.36 6.37 0.21
C ALA A 34 11.16 6.03 1.49
N LEU A 35 10.48 5.90 2.63
CA LEU A 35 11.10 5.48 3.89
C LEU A 35 11.74 4.10 3.78
N VAL A 36 11.03 3.13 3.20
CA VAL A 36 11.57 1.78 2.96
C VAL A 36 12.79 1.82 2.05
N ALA A 37 12.73 2.57 0.96
CA ALA A 37 13.86 2.69 0.03
C ALA A 37 15.09 3.38 0.65
N GLU A 38 14.94 4.22 1.66
CA GLU A 38 16.05 4.73 2.46
C GLU A 38 16.62 3.63 3.35
N ALA A 39 15.78 2.94 4.11
CA ALA A 39 16.20 1.88 5.02
C ALA A 39 16.87 0.69 4.31
N GLU A 40 16.52 0.40 3.06
CA GLU A 40 17.18 -0.63 2.25
C GLU A 40 18.61 -0.24 1.80
N ARG A 41 18.98 1.03 1.90
CA ARG A 41 20.32 1.54 1.53
C ARG A 41 21.30 1.64 2.70
N ASP A 42 20.81 1.50 3.93
CA ASP A 42 21.61 1.41 5.16
C ASP A 42 22.22 0.01 5.35
#